data_AF-A0A455B1K7-F1
#
_entry.id   AF-A0A455B1K7-F1
#
_cell.length_a   1.000
_cell.length_b   1.000
_cell.length_c   1.000
_cell.angle_alpha   90.00
_cell.angle_beta   90.00
_cell.angle_gamma   90.00
#
_symmetry.space_group_name_H-M   'P 1'
#
loop_
_entity.id
_entity.type
_entity.pdbx_description
1 polymer ?
#
loop_
_entity_poly.entity_id
_entity_poly.type
_entity_poly.pdbx_seq_one_letter_code
_entity_poly.pdbx_strand_id
1 'polypeptide(L)'
;MLRQNKSDSAYKDMQTTRKSSDRSSSTSGDSHSQALQKKSKSRTNRDIIHCKSGVCNAMRAKFNSVAQEAGLCLQDKMEILMKRQEERGLQKFRSFDLVSNFQKDVAKMRHHISMVKGDAEEIADHWYFDLLSKLPEDLKNFRPAKKILAKLQKFGENLDLRTRPHVLLKVLQDMRVWELCSPDIAVAIEFVREHIIHMPREDYINWLQDRINVPVRSHSAQM
;
A
#
# COMPACT_ATOMS: atom_id res chain seq x y z
N MET A 1 -10.90 -55.47 -6.03
CA MET A 1 -10.52 -55.21 -4.62
C MET A 1 -9.35 -54.24 -4.60
N LEU A 2 -9.58 -53.00 -4.15
CA LEU A 2 -8.64 -52.07 -3.46
C LEU A 2 -9.36 -50.70 -3.36
N ARG A 3 -10.09 -50.47 -2.27
CA ARG A 3 -9.73 -49.62 -1.11
C ARG A 3 -9.84 -48.10 -1.38
N GLN A 4 -11.01 -47.57 -1.01
CA GLN A 4 -11.28 -46.16 -0.74
C GLN A 4 -10.34 -45.59 0.33
N ASN A 5 -9.91 -44.35 0.14
CA ASN A 5 -9.47 -43.49 1.23
C ASN A 5 -10.35 -42.23 1.26
N LYS A 6 -11.18 -42.16 2.31
CA LYS A 6 -11.80 -40.93 2.82
C LYS A 6 -10.73 -40.10 3.52
N SER A 7 -10.77 -38.79 3.35
CA SER A 7 -10.01 -37.85 4.18
C SER A 7 -11.00 -36.98 4.95
N ASP A 8 -11.18 -37.32 6.22
CA ASP A 8 -11.81 -36.50 7.24
C ASP A 8 -10.92 -35.29 7.55
N SER A 9 -11.48 -34.09 7.46
CA SER A 9 -10.86 -32.85 7.92
C SER A 9 -11.46 -32.46 9.26
N ALA A 10 -10.75 -32.81 10.34
CA ALA A 10 -11.08 -32.43 11.70
C ALA A 10 -10.89 -30.91 11.91
N TYR A 11 -12.01 -30.20 12.09
CA TYR A 11 -12.01 -28.85 12.65
C TYR A 11 -11.66 -28.94 14.14
N LYS A 12 -10.54 -28.36 14.54
CA LYS A 12 -10.17 -28.19 15.95
C LYS A 12 -10.54 -26.79 16.42
N ASP A 13 -11.34 -26.77 17.48
CA ASP A 13 -11.72 -25.64 18.32
C ASP A 13 -10.57 -24.67 18.63
N MET A 14 -10.88 -23.37 18.58
CA MET A 14 -10.19 -22.36 19.37
C MET A 14 -11.24 -21.54 20.13
N GLN A 15 -11.70 -22.13 21.24
CA GLN A 15 -12.47 -21.44 22.27
C GLN A 15 -11.56 -20.47 23.03
N THR A 16 -11.70 -19.17 22.79
CA THR A 16 -11.16 -18.14 23.70
C THR A 16 -12.05 -18.04 24.93
N THR A 17 -11.58 -18.65 26.02
CA THR A 17 -12.12 -18.52 27.37
C THR A 17 -11.98 -17.06 27.84
N ARG A 18 -13.09 -16.33 27.91
CA ARG A 18 -13.16 -15.08 28.68
C ARG A 18 -13.15 -15.42 30.17
N LYS A 19 -11.98 -15.31 30.80
CA LYS A 19 -11.83 -15.24 32.26
C LYS A 19 -11.47 -13.80 32.63
N SER A 20 -12.45 -13.02 33.08
CA SER A 20 -12.23 -11.83 33.91
C SER A 20 -12.67 -12.18 35.32
N SER A 21 -11.71 -12.37 36.23
CA SER A 21 -12.00 -12.56 37.64
C SER A 21 -12.21 -11.21 38.31
N ASP A 22 -13.41 -11.01 38.86
CA ASP A 22 -13.66 -9.97 39.86
C ASP A 22 -12.92 -10.34 41.14
N ARG A 23 -11.88 -9.57 41.49
CA ARG A 23 -11.29 -9.57 42.82
C ARG A 23 -11.17 -8.14 43.31
N SER A 24 -12.26 -7.69 43.92
CA SER A 24 -12.25 -6.56 44.85
C SER A 24 -11.55 -7.01 46.13
N SER A 25 -10.40 -6.42 46.45
CA SER A 25 -9.78 -6.52 47.77
C SER A 25 -10.01 -5.20 48.50
N SER A 26 -10.85 -5.26 49.53
CA SER A 26 -11.05 -4.22 50.52
C SER A 26 -9.95 -4.28 51.59
N THR A 27 -9.42 -3.13 51.99
CA THR A 27 -8.73 -2.98 53.27
C THR A 27 -9.02 -1.61 53.88
N SER A 28 -9.80 -1.65 54.97
CA SER A 28 -9.79 -0.85 56.22
C SER A 28 -9.61 0.67 56.22
N GLY A 29 -10.39 1.34 57.08
CA GLY A 29 -9.96 2.56 57.77
C GLY A 29 -11.11 3.49 58.14
N ASP A 30 -11.52 3.43 59.41
CA ASP A 30 -12.70 4.08 60.02
C ASP A 30 -12.53 5.60 60.29
N SER A 31 -13.69 6.26 60.49
CA SER A 31 -13.98 7.39 61.38
C SER A 31 -14.02 8.85 60.88
N HIS A 32 -15.28 9.26 60.64
CA HIS A 32 -15.98 10.42 61.20
C HIS A 32 -15.33 11.81 61.18
N SER A 33 -15.83 12.72 60.32
CA SER A 33 -16.00 14.14 60.68
C SER A 33 -16.96 14.88 59.72
N GLN A 34 -18.09 15.30 60.29
CA GLN A 34 -18.92 16.48 59.98
C GLN A 34 -19.29 16.79 58.52
N ALA A 35 -20.60 16.66 58.27
CA ALA A 35 -21.31 17.10 57.09
C ALA A 35 -21.23 18.63 56.89
N LEU A 36 -20.20 19.08 56.18
CA LEU A 36 -20.09 20.43 55.62
C LEU A 36 -20.30 20.38 54.10
N GLN A 37 -21.42 20.94 53.65
CA GLN A 37 -21.55 21.73 52.41
C GLN A 37 -20.81 21.23 51.15
N LYS A 38 -20.91 19.94 50.78
CA LYS A 38 -20.28 19.38 49.56
C LYS A 38 -21.23 18.83 48.49
N LYS A 39 -22.55 18.94 48.67
CA LYS A 39 -23.52 18.33 47.73
C LYS A 39 -23.72 19.12 46.42
N SER A 40 -23.43 20.42 46.36
CA SER A 40 -23.62 21.23 45.14
C SER A 40 -22.47 21.09 44.13
N LYS A 41 -21.21 21.07 44.58
CA LYS A 41 -20.01 20.96 43.71
C LYS A 41 -19.84 19.58 43.03
N SER A 42 -20.47 18.53 43.57
CA SER A 42 -20.39 17.17 43.03
C SER A 42 -21.23 16.98 41.76
N ARG A 43 -22.43 17.57 41.71
CA ARG A 43 -23.28 17.53 40.50
C ARG A 43 -22.63 18.25 39.32
N THR A 44 -22.12 19.47 39.53
CA THR A 44 -21.48 20.25 38.47
C THR A 44 -20.26 19.55 37.87
N ASN A 45 -19.43 18.89 38.69
CA ASN A 45 -18.30 18.09 38.18
C ASN A 45 -18.76 16.87 37.37
N ARG A 46 -19.80 16.17 37.83
CA ARG A 46 -20.38 15.03 37.11
C ARG A 46 -20.94 15.45 35.75
N ASP A 47 -21.59 16.61 35.67
CA ASP A 47 -22.16 17.14 34.43
C ASP A 47 -21.07 17.58 33.44
N ILE A 48 -19.99 18.21 33.92
CA ILE A 48 -18.83 18.57 33.09
C ILE A 48 -18.11 17.32 32.57
N ILE A 49 -17.93 16.29 33.41
CA ILE A 49 -17.33 15.00 33.01
C ILE A 49 -18.22 14.30 31.97
N HIS A 50 -19.54 14.29 32.17
CA HIS A 50 -20.46 13.71 31.19
C HIS A 50 -20.45 14.48 29.87
N CYS A 51 -20.44 15.82 29.90
CA CYS A 51 -20.33 16.67 28.71
C CYS A 51 -19.02 16.39 27.94
N LYS A 52 -17.86 16.39 28.64
CA LYS A 52 -16.56 16.06 28.03
C LYS A 52 -16.53 14.64 27.47
N SER A 53 -17.08 13.66 28.20
CA SER A 53 -17.16 12.27 27.73
C SER A 53 -18.05 12.14 26.49
N GLY A 54 -19.13 12.91 26.42
CA GLY A 54 -20.03 12.99 25.27
C GLY A 54 -19.32 13.53 24.04
N VAL A 55 -18.54 14.61 24.18
CA VAL A 55 -17.73 15.17 23.08
C VAL A 55 -16.68 14.16 22.62
N CYS A 56 -15.97 13.50 23.54
CA CYS A 56 -15.00 12.45 23.19
C CYS A 56 -15.66 11.25 22.50
N ASN A 57 -16.85 10.84 22.95
CA ASN A 57 -17.61 9.76 22.33
C ASN A 57 -18.07 10.14 20.92
N ALA A 58 -18.57 11.36 20.73
CA ALA A 58 -19.00 11.87 19.43
C ALA A 58 -17.81 11.96 18.46
N MET A 59 -16.65 12.42 18.92
CA MET A 59 -15.44 12.49 18.09
C MET A 59 -14.93 11.10 17.71
N ARG A 60 -14.92 10.13 18.65
CA ARG A 60 -14.62 8.73 18.36
C ARG A 60 -15.60 8.11 17.36
N ALA A 61 -16.89 8.40 17.49
CA ALA A 61 -17.90 7.93 16.56
C ALA A 61 -17.66 8.47 15.14
N LYS A 62 -17.31 9.76 15.00
CA LYS A 62 -16.93 10.34 13.71
C LYS A 62 -15.68 9.68 13.13
N PHE A 63 -14.63 9.49 13.93
CA PHE A 63 -13.41 8.82 13.47
C PHE A 63 -13.70 7.39 12.99
N ASN A 64 -14.50 6.63 13.74
CA ASN A 64 -14.90 5.28 13.37
C ASN A 64 -15.76 5.27 12.10
N SER A 65 -16.64 6.26 11.92
CA SER A 65 -17.44 6.42 10.69
C SER A 65 -16.55 6.61 9.46
N VAL A 66 -15.56 7.51 9.55
CA VAL A 66 -14.60 7.75 8.46
C VAL A 66 -13.77 6.50 8.19
N ALA A 67 -13.29 5.82 9.24
CA ALA A 67 -12.54 4.58 9.09
C ALA A 67 -13.37 3.46 8.45
N GLN A 68 -14.66 3.35 8.81
CA GLN A 68 -15.58 2.39 8.23
C GLN A 68 -15.84 2.68 6.75
N GLU A 69 -16.09 3.94 6.40
CA GLU A 69 -16.29 4.37 5.01
C GLU A 69 -15.04 4.12 4.15
N ALA A 70 -13.86 4.44 4.67
CA ALA A 70 -12.59 4.12 4.01
C ALA A 70 -12.41 2.60 3.83
N GLY A 71 -12.84 1.80 4.82
CA GLY A 71 -12.85 0.34 4.76
C GLY A 71 -13.76 -0.19 3.65
N LEU A 72 -14.97 0.35 3.52
CA LEU A 72 -15.91 -0.01 2.45
C LEU A 72 -15.36 0.39 1.07
N CYS A 73 -14.85 1.62 0.93
CA CYS A 73 -14.24 2.07 -0.32
C CYS A 73 -13.05 1.18 -0.74
N LEU A 74 -12.22 0.77 0.21
CA LEU A 74 -11.14 -0.18 -0.07
C LEU A 74 -11.67 -1.54 -0.50
N GLN A 75 -12.73 -2.03 0.16
CA GLN A 75 -13.36 -3.30 -0.20
C GLN A 75 -13.90 -3.27 -1.63
N ASP A 76 -14.62 -2.22 -2.02
CA ASP A 76 -15.16 -2.05 -3.38
C ASP A 76 -14.03 -2.04 -4.43
N LYS A 77 -12.93 -1.30 -4.13
CA LYS A 77 -11.74 -1.29 -4.99
C LYS A 77 -11.11 -2.68 -5.13
N MET A 78 -10.99 -3.42 -4.03
CA MET A 78 -10.44 -4.77 -4.04
C MET A 78 -11.32 -5.74 -4.83
N GLU A 79 -12.64 -5.62 -4.72
CA GLU A 79 -13.59 -6.43 -5.49
C GLU A 79 -13.46 -6.16 -6.99
N ILE A 80 -13.38 -4.89 -7.39
CA ILE A 80 -13.15 -4.51 -8.79
C ILE A 80 -11.82 -5.07 -9.30
N LEU A 81 -10.73 -4.93 -8.54
CA LEU A 81 -9.42 -5.45 -8.92
C LEU A 81 -9.44 -6.98 -9.06
N MET A 82 -10.09 -7.68 -8.13
CA MET A 82 -10.20 -9.14 -8.14
C MET A 82 -11.01 -9.61 -9.35
N LYS A 83 -12.16 -8.99 -9.63
CA LYS A 83 -12.99 -9.32 -10.80
C LYS A 83 -12.24 -9.06 -12.11
N ARG A 84 -11.53 -7.93 -12.21
CA ARG A 84 -10.67 -7.63 -13.37
C ARG A 84 -9.53 -8.64 -13.52
N GLN A 85 -8.93 -9.08 -12.41
CA GLN A 85 -7.88 -10.11 -12.45
C GLN A 85 -8.43 -11.44 -12.98
N GLU A 86 -9.63 -11.84 -12.54
CA GLU A 86 -10.33 -13.01 -13.04
C GLU A 86 -10.63 -12.87 -14.55
N GLU A 87 -11.19 -11.73 -14.98
CA GLU A 87 -11.49 -11.45 -16.38
C GLU A 87 -10.22 -11.51 -17.26
N ARG A 88 -9.10 -10.93 -16.81
CA ARG A 88 -7.79 -11.06 -17.48
C ARG A 88 -7.35 -12.51 -17.58
N GLY A 89 -7.56 -13.31 -16.53
CA GLY A 89 -7.25 -14.73 -16.52
C GLY A 89 -8.09 -15.51 -17.54
N LEU A 90 -9.39 -15.23 -17.59
CA LEU A 90 -10.32 -15.85 -18.52
C LEU A 90 -10.03 -15.45 -19.97
N GLN A 91 -9.66 -14.19 -20.22
CA GLN A 91 -9.26 -13.72 -21.54
C GLN A 91 -7.95 -14.38 -22.01
N LYS A 92 -6.97 -14.56 -21.12
CA LYS A 92 -5.76 -15.36 -21.41
C LYS A 92 -6.11 -16.79 -21.76
N PHE A 93 -7.01 -17.41 -21.00
CA PHE A 93 -7.46 -18.76 -21.28
C PHE A 93 -8.16 -18.86 -22.64
N ARG A 94 -9.08 -17.93 -22.94
CA ARG A 94 -9.78 -17.87 -24.24
C ARG A 94 -8.86 -17.59 -25.43
N SER A 95 -7.69 -16.98 -25.22
CA SER A 95 -6.69 -16.83 -26.30
C SER A 95 -6.07 -18.15 -26.76
N PHE A 96 -6.31 -19.25 -26.03
CA PHE A 96 -6.03 -20.61 -26.46
C PHE A 96 -7.24 -21.22 -27.21
N ASP A 97 -7.41 -20.90 -28.49
CA ASP A 97 -8.39 -21.62 -29.33
C ASP A 97 -7.85 -22.97 -29.82
N LEU A 98 -6.56 -23.04 -30.19
CA LEU A 98 -5.83 -24.27 -30.52
C LEU A 98 -4.37 -24.14 -30.08
N VAL A 99 -3.88 -25.14 -29.33
CA VAL A 99 -2.48 -25.24 -28.92
C VAL A 99 -1.63 -25.48 -30.16
N SER A 100 -0.70 -24.58 -30.43
CA SER A 100 0.20 -24.62 -31.58
C SER A 100 1.64 -24.83 -31.12
N ASN A 101 2.44 -23.78 -31.08
CA ASN A 101 3.79 -23.73 -30.54
C ASN A 101 3.73 -22.91 -29.25
N PHE A 102 4.32 -23.45 -28.17
CA PHE A 102 4.46 -22.79 -26.87
C PHE A 102 4.84 -21.30 -26.96
N GLN A 103 5.87 -20.96 -27.74
CA GLN A 103 6.33 -19.58 -27.93
C GLN A 103 5.28 -18.69 -28.59
N LYS A 104 4.53 -19.22 -29.56
CA LYS A 104 3.44 -18.48 -30.24
C LYS A 104 2.23 -18.31 -29.32
N ASP A 105 1.85 -19.35 -28.59
CA ASP A 105 0.69 -19.31 -27.71
C ASP A 105 0.94 -18.44 -26.47
N VAL A 106 2.16 -18.48 -25.93
CA VAL A 106 2.60 -17.55 -24.88
C VAL A 106 2.62 -16.10 -25.40
N ALA A 107 3.00 -15.86 -26.65
CA ALA A 107 2.93 -14.53 -27.24
C ALA A 107 1.48 -14.04 -27.39
N LYS A 108 0.54 -14.90 -27.80
CA LYS A 108 -0.90 -14.59 -27.89
C LYS A 108 -1.49 -14.22 -26.53
N MET A 109 -1.20 -15.02 -25.49
CA MET A 109 -1.62 -14.72 -24.11
C MET A 109 -1.12 -13.36 -23.61
N ARG A 110 0.04 -12.89 -24.08
CA ARG A 110 0.61 -11.59 -23.69
C ARG A 110 0.03 -10.42 -24.50
N HIS A 111 -0.37 -10.64 -25.76
CA HIS A 111 -0.88 -9.58 -26.65
C HIS A 111 -2.35 -9.25 -26.41
N HIS A 112 -3.18 -10.19 -25.97
CA HIS A 112 -4.60 -9.94 -25.69
C HIS A 112 -4.88 -9.16 -24.40
N ILE A 113 -3.84 -8.77 -23.66
CA ILE A 113 -3.92 -7.88 -22.48
C ILE A 113 -3.89 -6.40 -22.93
N SER A 114 -4.31 -6.09 -24.16
CA SER A 114 -4.55 -4.71 -24.56
C SER A 114 -5.95 -4.31 -24.08
N MET A 115 -5.99 -3.35 -23.16
CA MET A 115 -7.15 -2.90 -22.40
C MET A 115 -8.42 -2.74 -23.24
N VAL A 116 -9.55 -3.22 -22.71
CA VAL A 116 -10.88 -3.03 -23.29
C VAL A 116 -11.27 -1.57 -23.12
N LYS A 117 -11.79 -0.98 -24.20
CA LYS A 117 -12.20 0.42 -24.39
C LYS A 117 -13.12 1.05 -23.33
N GLY A 118 -13.58 0.28 -22.32
CA GLY A 118 -14.37 0.76 -21.19
C GLY A 118 -13.54 1.42 -20.07
N ASP A 119 -12.22 1.31 -20.13
CA ASP A 119 -11.30 1.86 -19.12
C ASP A 119 -11.07 3.39 -19.24
N ALA A 120 -11.65 4.06 -20.25
CA ALA A 120 -11.31 5.45 -20.64
C ALA A 120 -11.55 6.53 -19.56
N GLU A 121 -12.50 6.32 -18.64
CA GLU A 121 -12.81 7.28 -17.56
C GLU A 121 -11.92 7.11 -16.32
N GLU A 122 -11.45 5.89 -16.02
CA GLU A 122 -10.47 5.61 -14.95
C GLU A 122 -9.02 5.84 -15.42
N ILE A 123 -8.82 5.93 -16.75
CA ILE A 123 -7.55 6.28 -17.41
C ILE A 123 -7.23 7.78 -17.34
N ALA A 124 -8.18 8.65 -17.04
CA ALA A 124 -7.92 10.10 -16.98
C ALA A 124 -6.89 10.46 -15.89
N ASP A 125 -6.82 9.68 -14.80
CA ASP A 125 -5.86 9.87 -13.70
C ASP A 125 -4.58 9.02 -13.85
N HIS A 126 -4.39 8.37 -15.01
CA HIS A 126 -3.31 7.44 -15.21
C HIS A 126 -2.01 8.16 -15.65
N TRP A 127 -1.00 8.22 -14.76
CA TRP A 127 0.26 8.97 -14.93
C TRP A 127 0.96 8.82 -16.28
N TYR A 128 0.86 7.65 -16.93
CA TYR A 128 1.46 7.43 -18.25
C TYR A 128 0.84 8.31 -19.34
N PHE A 129 -0.48 8.52 -19.31
CA PHE A 129 -1.15 9.40 -20.28
C PHE A 129 -0.85 10.87 -20.00
N ASP A 130 -0.72 11.25 -18.72
CA ASP A 130 -0.23 12.58 -18.32
C ASP A 130 1.21 12.85 -18.75
N LEU A 131 2.07 11.83 -18.67
CA LEU A 131 3.42 11.90 -19.21
C LEU A 131 3.36 12.10 -20.73
N LEU A 132 2.55 11.32 -21.45
CA LEU A 132 2.41 11.42 -22.90
C LEU A 132 1.84 12.78 -23.33
N SER A 133 0.90 13.37 -22.60
CA SER A 133 0.30 14.65 -22.96
C SER A 133 1.29 15.82 -22.84
N LYS A 134 2.24 15.74 -21.92
CA LYS A 134 3.27 16.77 -21.67
C LYS A 134 4.52 16.63 -22.54
N LEU A 135 4.69 15.51 -23.24
CA LEU A 135 5.86 15.28 -24.08
C LEU A 135 5.71 15.95 -25.46
N PRO A 136 6.76 16.64 -25.97
CA PRO A 136 6.78 17.15 -27.34
C PRO A 136 6.64 16.03 -28.39
N GLU A 137 5.96 16.30 -29.49
CA GLU A 137 5.74 15.32 -30.57
C GLU A 137 7.05 14.82 -31.21
N ASP A 138 8.07 15.68 -31.30
CA ASP A 138 9.38 15.30 -31.80
C ASP A 138 10.04 14.23 -30.90
N LEU A 139 9.88 14.37 -29.58
CA LEU A 139 10.41 13.43 -28.61
C LEU A 139 9.63 12.11 -28.63
N LYS A 140 8.30 12.16 -28.84
CA LYS A 140 7.50 10.95 -29.06
C LYS A 140 7.96 10.21 -30.31
N ASN A 141 8.41 10.92 -31.34
CA ASN A 141 8.87 10.31 -32.59
C ASN A 141 10.32 9.85 -32.58
N PHE A 142 11.12 10.32 -31.62
CA PHE A 142 12.51 9.94 -31.43
C PHE A 142 12.65 8.45 -31.06
N ARG A 143 13.36 7.67 -31.88
CA ARG A 143 13.44 6.20 -31.76
C ARG A 143 13.92 5.71 -30.39
N PRO A 144 14.95 6.31 -29.74
CA PRO A 144 15.34 5.93 -28.39
C PRO A 144 14.23 6.19 -27.35
N ALA A 145 13.56 7.35 -27.42
CA ALA A 145 12.46 7.68 -26.52
C ALA A 145 11.27 6.74 -26.72
N LYS A 146 10.91 6.38 -27.96
CA LYS A 146 9.88 5.35 -28.25
C LYS A 146 10.16 4.03 -27.53
N LYS A 147 11.42 3.58 -27.48
CA LYS A 147 11.79 2.34 -26.76
C LYS A 147 11.59 2.47 -25.25
N ILE A 148 11.85 3.65 -24.69
CA ILE A 148 11.65 3.92 -23.25
C ILE A 148 10.15 4.02 -22.94
N LEU A 149 9.40 4.76 -23.75
CA LEU A 149 7.94 4.89 -23.63
C LEU A 149 7.26 3.52 -23.71
N ALA A 150 7.66 2.64 -24.63
CA ALA A 150 7.14 1.28 -24.70
C ALA A 150 7.47 0.42 -23.46
N LYS A 151 8.54 0.74 -22.72
CA LYS A 151 8.83 0.09 -21.43
C LYS A 151 7.97 0.68 -20.32
N LEU A 152 7.83 2.00 -20.26
CA LEU A 152 7.00 2.71 -19.29
C LEU A 152 5.52 2.36 -19.43
N GLN A 153 5.03 2.20 -20.66
CA GLN A 153 3.68 1.76 -20.99
C GLN A 153 3.31 0.47 -20.25
N LYS A 154 4.25 -0.49 -20.17
CA LYS A 154 4.00 -1.77 -19.48
C LYS A 154 3.71 -1.59 -17.99
N PHE A 155 4.41 -0.66 -17.35
CA PHE A 155 4.20 -0.32 -15.94
C PHE A 155 2.94 0.52 -15.73
N GLY A 156 2.53 1.29 -16.74
CA GLY A 156 1.22 1.91 -16.76
C GLY A 156 0.09 0.90 -16.87
N GLU A 157 0.04 0.15 -17.98
CA GLU A 157 -1.05 -0.78 -18.30
C GLU A 157 -1.21 -1.93 -17.30
N ASN A 158 -0.16 -2.28 -16.56
CA ASN A 158 -0.19 -3.35 -15.57
C ASN A 158 0.29 -2.83 -14.22
N LEU A 159 -0.61 -2.17 -13.47
CA LEU A 159 -0.37 -1.75 -12.09
C LEU A 159 0.01 -2.91 -11.14
N ASP A 160 -0.25 -4.15 -11.55
CA ASP A 160 0.16 -5.38 -10.85
C ASP A 160 1.67 -5.69 -11.00
N LEU A 161 2.39 -5.07 -11.95
CA LEU A 161 3.83 -5.23 -12.14
C LEU A 161 4.61 -4.47 -11.06
N ARG A 162 4.46 -4.92 -9.81
CA ARG A 162 5.10 -4.29 -8.66
C ARG A 162 6.61 -4.56 -8.66
N THR A 163 7.39 -3.55 -9.01
CA THR A 163 8.83 -3.57 -8.75
C THR A 163 9.06 -3.28 -7.26
N ARG A 164 9.76 -4.17 -6.56
CA ARG A 164 9.99 -3.98 -5.12
C ARG A 164 10.98 -2.83 -4.88
N PRO A 165 10.78 -1.99 -3.84
CA PRO A 165 11.65 -0.84 -3.56
C PRO A 165 13.15 -1.17 -3.49
N HIS A 166 13.50 -2.32 -2.90
CA HIS A 166 14.91 -2.74 -2.80
C HIS A 166 15.61 -2.93 -4.15
N VAL A 167 14.87 -3.20 -5.23
CA VAL A 167 15.45 -3.34 -6.57
C VAL A 167 15.94 -1.98 -7.07
N LEU A 168 15.15 -0.92 -6.86
CA LEU A 168 15.58 0.45 -7.16
C LEU A 168 16.77 0.83 -6.29
N LEU A 169 16.66 0.65 -4.98
CA LEU A 169 17.73 1.03 -4.04
C LEU A 169 19.05 0.35 -4.38
N LYS A 170 19.01 -0.91 -4.83
CA LYS A 170 20.20 -1.62 -5.31
C LYS A 170 20.83 -0.96 -6.54
N VAL A 171 20.02 -0.53 -7.52
CA VAL A 171 20.53 0.20 -8.70
C VAL A 171 21.11 1.55 -8.29
N LEU A 172 20.44 2.27 -7.40
CA LEU A 172 20.91 3.58 -6.93
C LEU A 172 22.16 3.47 -6.04
N GLN A 173 22.35 2.33 -5.36
CA GLN A 173 23.51 2.06 -4.54
C GLN A 173 24.80 2.04 -5.36
N ASP A 174 24.73 1.60 -6.62
CA ASP A 174 25.87 1.51 -7.53
C ASP A 174 26.23 2.86 -8.19
N MET A 175 25.37 3.87 -8.11
CA MET A 175 25.60 5.21 -8.67
C MET A 175 26.37 6.11 -7.70
N ARG A 176 27.28 6.96 -8.16
CA ARG A 176 28.04 7.86 -7.26
C ARG A 176 27.12 8.92 -6.62
N VAL A 177 27.49 9.43 -5.44
CA VAL A 177 26.66 10.43 -4.72
C VAL A 177 26.35 11.65 -5.59
N TRP A 178 27.34 12.18 -6.31
CA TRP A 178 27.14 13.30 -7.22
C TRP A 178 26.27 12.98 -8.45
N GLU A 179 26.25 11.71 -8.90
CA GLU A 179 25.35 11.28 -9.99
C GLU A 179 23.89 11.27 -9.49
N LEU A 180 23.66 10.78 -8.26
CA LEU A 180 22.34 10.83 -7.63
C LEU A 180 21.86 12.27 -7.38
N CYS A 181 22.77 13.18 -7.08
CA CYS A 181 22.45 14.59 -6.84
C CYS A 181 22.33 15.43 -8.12
N SER A 182 22.54 14.84 -9.31
CA SER A 182 22.31 15.56 -10.57
C SER A 182 20.81 15.87 -10.73
N PRO A 183 20.42 17.11 -11.10
CA PRO A 183 19.01 17.49 -11.21
C PRO A 183 18.19 16.55 -12.11
N ASP A 184 18.72 16.19 -13.28
CA ASP A 184 18.02 15.33 -14.24
C ASP A 184 17.80 13.91 -13.69
N ILE A 185 18.80 13.38 -12.99
CA ILE A 185 18.77 12.05 -12.41
C ILE A 185 17.85 12.05 -11.18
N ALA A 186 17.92 13.06 -10.32
CA ALA A 186 17.08 13.19 -9.14
C ALA A 186 15.58 13.25 -9.52
N VAL A 187 15.23 14.03 -10.54
CA VAL A 187 13.84 14.09 -11.06
C VAL A 187 13.42 12.74 -11.63
N ALA A 188 14.29 12.06 -12.39
CA ALA A 188 13.98 10.72 -12.91
C ALA A 188 13.79 9.69 -11.80
N ILE A 189 14.58 9.76 -10.72
CA ILE A 189 14.45 8.88 -9.57
C ILE A 189 13.13 9.14 -8.85
N GLU A 190 12.79 10.40 -8.55
CA GLU A 190 11.52 10.78 -7.93
C GLU A 190 10.34 10.24 -8.76
N PHE A 191 10.38 10.44 -10.07
CA PHE A 191 9.36 9.95 -10.99
C PHE A 191 9.17 8.43 -10.90
N VAL A 192 10.25 7.66 -11.03
CA VAL A 192 10.22 6.18 -10.98
C VAL A 192 9.75 5.70 -9.61
N ARG A 193 10.23 6.34 -8.55
CA ARG A 193 9.89 5.97 -7.18
C ARG A 193 8.41 6.20 -6.88
N GLU A 194 7.84 7.31 -7.34
CA GLU A 194 6.44 7.67 -7.10
C GLU A 194 5.48 6.85 -7.97
N HIS A 195 5.75 6.76 -9.28
CA HIS A 195 4.78 6.26 -10.26
C HIS A 195 4.94 4.78 -10.63
N ILE A 196 6.14 4.20 -10.43
CA ILE A 196 6.43 2.80 -10.83
C ILE A 196 6.57 1.90 -9.60
N ILE A 197 7.21 2.40 -8.54
CA ILE A 197 7.56 1.59 -7.36
C ILE A 197 6.61 1.84 -6.19
N HIS A 198 6.01 3.03 -6.14
CA HIS A 198 5.19 3.49 -5.02
C HIS A 198 5.92 3.38 -3.68
N MET A 199 7.19 3.82 -3.64
CA MET A 199 7.97 3.89 -2.41
C MET A 199 7.76 5.24 -1.71
N PRO A 200 7.43 5.25 -0.40
CA PRO A 200 7.26 6.48 0.38
C PRO A 200 8.48 7.40 0.34
N ARG A 201 8.26 8.70 0.57
CA ARG A 201 9.30 9.72 0.47
C ARG A 201 10.30 9.66 1.59
N GLU A 202 9.77 9.37 2.75
CA GLU A 202 10.47 9.24 3.99
C GLU A 202 11.46 8.09 3.88
N ASP A 203 11.03 6.93 3.36
CA ASP A 203 11.89 5.77 3.17
C ASP A 203 13.05 6.05 2.21
N TYR A 204 12.80 6.75 1.10
CA TYR A 204 13.84 7.08 0.13
C TYR A 204 14.85 8.09 0.71
N ILE A 205 14.35 9.11 1.41
CA ILE A 205 15.20 10.14 2.03
C ILE A 205 16.05 9.54 3.14
N ASN A 206 15.48 8.69 3.99
CA ASN A 206 16.21 8.01 5.06
C ASN A 206 17.36 7.17 4.46
N TRP A 207 17.08 6.38 3.43
CA TRP A 207 18.11 5.62 2.72
C TRP A 207 19.20 6.51 2.11
N LEU A 208 18.82 7.63 1.50
CA LEU A 208 19.76 8.56 0.88
C LEU A 208 20.64 9.24 1.94
N GLN A 209 20.06 9.65 3.07
CA GLN A 209 20.78 10.24 4.20
C GLN A 209 21.78 9.25 4.79
N ASP A 210 21.37 7.99 5.02
CA ASP A 210 22.27 6.93 5.50
C ASP A 210 23.49 6.76 4.59
N ARG A 211 23.28 6.89 3.27
CA ARG A 211 24.35 6.78 2.27
C ARG A 211 25.28 7.98 2.25
N ILE A 212 24.75 9.20 2.33
CA ILE A 212 25.54 10.44 2.28
C ILE A 212 26.31 10.65 3.58
N ASN A 213 25.73 10.24 4.71
CA ASN A 213 26.33 10.41 6.04
C ASN A 213 27.33 9.32 6.41
N VAL A 214 27.61 8.34 5.52
CA VAL A 214 28.72 7.41 5.75
C VAL A 214 30.01 8.22 5.80
N PRO A 215 30.75 8.22 6.93
CA PRO A 215 32.01 8.93 7.01
C PRO A 215 32.91 8.46 5.87
N VAL A 216 33.45 9.40 5.09
CA VAL A 216 34.53 9.11 4.14
C VAL A 216 35.60 8.40 4.95
N ARG A 217 35.77 7.09 4.72
CA ARG A 217 36.75 6.28 5.44
C ARG A 217 38.12 6.84 5.07
N SER A 218 38.67 7.71 5.92
CA SER A 218 40.03 8.19 5.80
C SER A 218 40.90 6.95 5.67
N HIS A 219 41.41 6.70 4.46
CA HIS A 219 42.46 5.72 4.29
C HIS A 219 43.63 6.33 5.06
N SER A 220 43.79 5.91 6.31
CA SER A 220 45.01 6.15 7.07
C SER A 220 46.13 5.59 6.20
N ALA A 221 46.93 6.47 5.61
CA ALA A 221 48.19 6.10 5.01
C ALA A 221 48.99 5.38 6.11
N GLN A 222 49.08 4.07 6.01
CA GLN A 222 50.07 3.30 6.77
C GLN A 222 51.41 3.59 6.12
N MET A 223 52.20 4.44 6.78
CA MET A 223 53.66 4.36 6.72
C MET A 223 54.13 3.17 7.54
#